data_AF-A0A2H3C257-F1
#
_entry.id   AF-A0A2H3C257-F1
#
_cell.length_a   1.000
_cell.length_b   1.000
_cell.length_c   1.000
_cell.angle_alpha   90.00
_cell.angle_beta   90.00
_cell.angle_gamma   90.00
#
_symmetry.space_group_name_H-M   'P 1'
#
loop_
_entity.id
_entity.type
_entity.pdbx_description
1 polymer ?
#
loop_
_entity_poly.entity_id
_entity_poly.type
_entity_poly.pdbx_seq_one_letter_code
_entity_poly.pdbx_strand_id
1 'polypeptide(L)'
;LNIKIARLATYMRDEEVYLSYMEKELSKDNPLIAFQVEQLHIACTCIHNAHCHCFERLSKMNRFCGSIKAGKCKGSHLGFNIPILPQRDASDDLVMAADKDNCSDNDGEKEEEVLSTAFNVLKITEDKSDYIGDEEC
;
A
#
# COMPACT_ATOMS: atom_id res chain seq x y z
N LEU A 1 -19.64 11.62 -2.67
CA LEU A 1 -18.33 11.36 -3.31
C LEU A 1 -17.22 12.23 -2.69
N ASN A 2 -17.40 13.55 -2.66
CA ASN A 2 -16.37 14.51 -2.22
C ASN A 2 -15.80 14.26 -0.80
N ILE A 3 -16.64 13.91 0.18
CA ILE A 3 -16.20 13.58 1.54
C ILE A 3 -15.31 12.33 1.56
N LYS A 4 -15.60 11.34 0.70
CA LYS A 4 -14.83 10.10 0.61
C LYS A 4 -13.43 10.36 0.02
N ILE A 5 -13.33 11.24 -0.98
CA ILE A 5 -12.04 11.62 -1.60
C ILE A 5 -11.14 12.32 -0.57
N ALA A 6 -11.66 13.32 0.15
CA ALA A 6 -10.87 14.03 1.17
C ALA A 6 -10.42 13.10 2.31
N ARG A 7 -11.27 12.15 2.74
CA ARG A 7 -10.90 11.14 3.75
C ARG A 7 -9.82 10.20 3.25
N LEU A 8 -9.96 9.69 2.02
CA LEU A 8 -8.97 8.80 1.41
C LEU A 8 -7.62 9.51 1.24
N ALA A 9 -7.61 10.74 0.74
CA ALA A 9 -6.38 11.53 0.64
C ALA A 9 -5.73 11.78 2.03
N THR A 10 -6.53 11.89 3.09
CA THR A 10 -6.02 12.02 4.46
C THR A 10 -5.37 10.72 4.91
N TYR A 11 -6.06 9.58 4.72
CA TYR A 11 -5.53 8.27 5.05
C TYR A 11 -4.20 7.99 4.35
N MET A 12 -4.13 8.26 3.05
CA MET A 12 -2.91 8.03 2.25
C MET A 12 -1.72 8.84 2.79
N ARG A 13 -1.93 10.12 3.10
CA ARG A 13 -0.91 10.97 3.72
C ARG A 13 -0.47 10.44 5.08
N ASP A 14 -1.42 10.04 5.93
CA ASP A 14 -1.14 9.57 7.28
C ASP A 14 -0.40 8.21 7.24
N GLU A 15 -0.72 7.35 6.26
CA GLU A 15 -0.03 6.08 5.99
C GLU A 15 1.42 6.29 5.54
N GLU A 16 1.68 7.23 4.61
CA GLU A 16 3.03 7.60 4.17
C GLU A 16 3.91 8.08 5.34
N VAL A 17 3.35 8.94 6.21
CA VAL A 17 4.04 9.43 7.41
C VAL A 17 4.32 8.30 8.40
N TYR A 18 3.37 7.39 8.59
CA TYR A 18 3.52 6.24 9.47
C TYR A 18 4.60 5.28 8.99
N LEU A 19 4.60 4.91 7.70
CA LEU A 19 5.59 3.99 7.14
C LEU A 19 7.01 4.58 7.20
N SER A 20 7.18 5.86 6.83
CA SER A 20 8.48 6.53 6.96
C SER A 20 9.00 6.61 8.40
N TYR A 21 8.09 6.73 9.37
CA TYR A 21 8.45 6.68 10.79
C TYR A 21 8.87 5.27 11.21
N MET A 22 8.10 4.24 10.86
CA MET A 22 8.39 2.85 11.19
C MET A 22 9.71 2.36 10.60
N GLU A 23 10.03 2.75 9.36
CA GLU A 23 11.34 2.47 8.73
C GLU A 23 12.50 2.98 9.60
N LYS A 24 12.40 4.24 10.05
CA LYS A 24 13.45 4.87 10.86
C LYS A 24 13.57 4.23 12.23
N GLU A 25 12.45 3.93 12.87
CA GLU A 25 12.43 3.27 14.18
C GLU A 25 13.06 1.87 14.09
N LEU A 26 12.64 1.06 13.12
CA LEU A 26 13.08 -0.33 12.97
C LEU A 26 14.49 -0.47 12.40
N SER A 27 14.99 0.52 11.65
CA SER A 27 16.32 0.45 11.01
C SER A 27 17.48 0.17 11.99
N LYS A 28 17.30 0.51 13.28
CA LYS A 28 18.32 0.34 14.31
C LYS A 28 18.30 -1.05 14.94
N ASP A 29 17.10 -1.57 15.20
CA ASP A 29 16.91 -2.79 15.98
C ASP A 29 16.72 -4.02 15.08
N ASN A 30 16.08 -3.85 13.91
CA ASN A 30 15.82 -4.92 12.97
C ASN A 30 15.82 -4.43 11.51
N PRO A 31 17.00 -4.45 10.85
CA PRO A 31 17.15 -3.93 9.49
C PRO A 31 16.38 -4.77 8.44
N LEU A 32 16.13 -6.05 8.70
CA LEU A 32 15.36 -6.89 7.78
C LEU A 32 13.90 -6.46 7.74
N ILE A 33 13.28 -6.22 8.90
CA ILE A 33 11.90 -5.72 8.96
C ILE A 33 11.86 -4.30 8.39
N ALA A 34 12.85 -3.45 8.69
CA ALA A 34 12.91 -2.10 8.12
C ALA A 34 12.91 -2.13 6.58
N PHE A 35 13.66 -3.04 5.96
CA PHE A 35 13.65 -3.24 4.51
C PHE A 35 12.27 -3.69 4.00
N GLN A 36 11.57 -4.59 4.71
CA GLN A 36 10.21 -4.98 4.32
C GLN A 36 9.22 -3.80 4.40
N VAL A 37 9.34 -2.96 5.42
CA VAL A 37 8.54 -1.73 5.55
C VAL A 37 8.85 -0.75 4.42
N GLU A 38 10.13 -0.60 4.05
CA GLU A 38 10.55 0.21 2.90
C GLU A 38 9.91 -0.26 1.58
N GLN A 39 9.94 -1.56 1.33
CA GLN A 39 9.30 -2.13 0.14
C GLN A 39 7.78 -1.87 0.12
N LEU A 40 7.12 -2.00 1.28
CA LEU A 40 5.71 -1.67 1.42
C LEU A 40 5.44 -0.16 1.18
N HIS A 41 6.28 0.71 1.73
CA HIS A 41 6.17 2.16 1.56
C HIS A 41 6.32 2.58 0.10
N ILE A 42 7.27 2.00 -0.63
CA ILE A 42 7.43 2.22 -2.08
C ILE A 42 6.15 1.79 -2.82
N ALA A 43 5.62 0.60 -2.54
CA ALA A 43 4.41 0.11 -3.17
C ALA A 43 3.19 1.01 -2.88
N CYS A 44 3.00 1.42 -1.62
CA CYS A 44 1.95 2.36 -1.22
C CYS A 44 2.11 3.70 -1.94
N THR A 45 3.32 4.24 -2.03
CA THR A 45 3.61 5.52 -2.73
C THR A 45 3.19 5.46 -4.20
N CYS A 46 3.47 4.35 -4.90
CA CYS A 46 3.04 4.17 -6.28
C CYS A 46 1.51 4.21 -6.44
N ILE A 47 0.80 3.45 -5.59
CA ILE A 47 -0.67 3.43 -5.56
C ILE A 47 -1.22 4.81 -5.22
N HIS A 48 -0.60 5.49 -4.25
CA HIS A 48 -0.99 6.82 -3.81
C HIS A 48 -0.87 7.84 -4.93
N ASN A 49 0.24 7.81 -5.68
CA ASN A 49 0.45 8.69 -6.82
C ASN A 49 -0.60 8.47 -7.91
N ALA A 50 -0.96 7.22 -8.21
CA ALA A 50 -2.02 6.91 -9.15
C ALA A 50 -3.39 7.48 -8.69
N HIS A 51 -3.73 7.32 -7.42
CA HIS A 51 -4.94 7.91 -6.84
C HIS A 51 -4.93 9.44 -6.87
N CYS A 52 -3.80 10.08 -6.53
CA CYS A 52 -3.65 11.53 -6.60
C CYS A 52 -3.89 12.05 -8.02
N HIS A 53 -3.31 11.40 -9.03
CA HIS A 53 -3.55 11.75 -10.44
C HIS A 53 -5.05 11.63 -10.81
N CYS A 54 -5.72 10.56 -10.38
CA CYS A 54 -7.16 10.40 -10.55
C CYS A 54 -7.97 11.50 -9.85
N PHE A 55 -7.60 11.89 -8.63
CA PHE A 55 -8.26 12.97 -7.90
C PHE A 55 -8.07 14.32 -8.60
N GLU A 56 -6.87 14.60 -9.11
CA GLU A 56 -6.64 15.81 -9.90
C GLU A 56 -7.50 15.87 -11.15
N ARG A 57 -7.62 14.75 -11.90
CA ARG A 57 -8.53 14.66 -13.05
C ARG A 57 -9.98 14.90 -12.65
N LEU A 58 -10.44 14.29 -11.57
CA LEU A 58 -11.79 14.50 -11.04
C LEU A 58 -12.03 15.96 -10.63
N SER A 59 -11.03 16.62 -10.04
CA SER A 59 -11.15 18.00 -9.60
C SER A 59 -11.37 19.01 -10.73
N LYS A 60 -10.94 18.65 -11.95
CA LYS A 60 -11.08 19.46 -13.17
C LYS A 60 -12.44 19.26 -13.87
N MET A 61 -13.29 18.34 -13.41
CA MET A 61 -14.60 18.11 -14.03
C MET A 61 -15.60 19.21 -13.68
N ASN A 62 -16.38 19.67 -14.67
CA ASN A 62 -17.34 20.79 -14.55
C ASN A 62 -18.43 20.64 -13.45
N ARG A 63 -18.60 19.45 -12.87
CA ARG A 63 -19.60 19.18 -11.81
C ARG A 63 -18.96 18.87 -10.45
N PHE A 64 -17.63 18.93 -10.35
CA PHE A 64 -16.94 18.71 -9.09
C PHE A 64 -17.03 19.97 -8.22
N CYS A 65 -17.70 19.85 -7.07
CA CYS A 65 -17.84 20.92 -6.07
C CYS A 65 -17.11 20.61 -4.76
N GLY A 66 -16.16 19.66 -4.78
CA GLY A 66 -15.47 19.15 -3.60
C GLY A 66 -14.07 19.75 -3.39
N SER A 67 -13.36 19.20 -2.40
CA SER A 67 -11.92 19.38 -2.26
C SER A 67 -11.23 18.04 -2.32
N ILE A 68 -10.15 17.97 -3.10
CA ILE A 68 -9.22 16.83 -3.11
C ILE A 68 -8.12 16.99 -2.06
N LYS A 69 -8.05 18.16 -1.40
CA LYS A 69 -7.05 18.39 -0.36
C LYS A 69 -7.37 17.49 0.82
N ALA A 70 -6.36 16.73 1.23
CA ALA A 70 -6.44 15.95 2.44
C ALA A 70 -6.75 16.85 3.65
N GLY A 71 -7.62 16.35 4.53
CA GLY A 71 -8.11 17.08 5.69
C GLY A 71 -7.00 17.37 6.70
N LYS A 72 -7.32 18.23 7.67
CA LYS A 72 -6.51 18.41 8.87
C LYS A 72 -7.16 17.57 9.98
N CYS A 73 -6.47 16.54 10.46
CA CYS A 73 -6.87 15.84 11.67
C CYS A 73 -6.85 16.84 12.84
N LYS A 74 -7.98 17.04 13.51
CA LYS A 74 -8.12 18.00 14.64
C LYS A 74 -7.50 17.49 15.96
N GLY A 75 -6.79 16.37 15.93
CA GLY A 75 -6.01 15.86 17.05
C GLY A 75 -4.55 15.77 16.66
N SER A 76 -3.80 16.85 16.83
CA SER A 76 -2.34 16.83 16.74
C SER A 76 -1.77 16.18 18.01
N HIS A 77 -1.81 14.85 18.08
CA HIS A 77 -0.85 14.10 18.89
C HIS A 77 0.28 13.62 17.98
N LEU A 78 0.98 14.57 17.35
CA LEU A 78 2.34 14.33 16.88
C LEU A 78 3.28 14.44 18.08
N GLY A 79 3.22 13.37 18.87
CA GLY A 79 4.08 12.98 19.97
C GLY A 79 3.77 11.50 20.17
N PHE A 80 4.25 10.69 19.22
CA PHE A 80 3.76 9.38 18.78
C PHE A 80 2.94 8.57 19.81
N ASN A 81 1.64 8.46 19.55
CA ASN A 81 0.83 7.29 19.90
C ASN A 81 0.19 6.83 18.60
N ILE A 82 0.69 5.71 18.08
CA ILE A 82 0.29 5.10 16.81
C ILE A 82 -1.23 4.87 16.84
N PRO A 83 -1.98 5.24 15.79
CA PRO A 83 -3.41 4.92 15.73
C PRO A 83 -3.53 3.41 15.79
N ILE A 84 -4.34 2.91 16.74
CA ILE A 84 -4.83 1.54 16.71
C ILE A 84 -5.54 1.41 15.37
N LEU A 85 -4.85 0.83 14.37
CA LEU A 85 -5.48 0.29 13.18
C LEU A 85 -6.62 -0.60 13.70
N PRO A 86 -7.86 -0.44 13.23
CA PRO A 86 -8.93 -1.34 13.64
C PRO A 86 -8.42 -2.76 13.38
N GLN A 87 -8.24 -3.52 14.46
CA GLN A 87 -7.91 -4.93 14.37
C GLN A 87 -9.00 -5.51 13.47
N ARG A 88 -8.61 -5.92 12.25
CA ARG A 88 -9.44 -6.84 11.49
C ARG A 88 -9.44 -8.10 12.34
N ASP A 89 -10.55 -8.35 13.03
CA ASP A 89 -10.79 -9.65 13.64
C ASP A 89 -10.54 -10.68 12.53
N ALA A 90 -9.56 -11.54 12.77
CA ALA A 90 -9.07 -12.54 11.81
C ALA A 90 -10.07 -13.70 11.65
N SER A 91 -11.36 -13.39 11.53
CA SER A 91 -12.46 -14.35 11.49
C SER A 91 -13.29 -14.29 10.22
N ASP A 92 -12.92 -13.49 9.22
CA ASP A 92 -13.49 -13.64 7.88
C ASP A 92 -12.60 -14.60 7.08
N ASP A 93 -12.90 -15.88 7.21
CA ASP A 93 -12.50 -16.93 6.28
C ASP A 93 -12.84 -16.48 4.86
N LEU A 94 -11.81 -16.10 4.10
CA LEU A 94 -11.88 -15.94 2.65
C LEU A 94 -12.09 -17.33 2.04
N VAL A 95 -13.35 -17.76 2.01
CA VAL A 95 -13.79 -18.89 1.19
C VAL A 95 -13.63 -18.47 -0.27
N MET A 96 -12.50 -18.84 -0.85
CA MET A 96 -12.22 -18.70 -2.28
C MET A 96 -13.16 -19.64 -3.05
N ALA A 97 -14.38 -19.15 -3.34
CA ALA A 97 -15.24 -19.79 -4.32
C ALA A 97 -14.63 -19.57 -5.71
N ALA A 98 -13.96 -20.60 -6.21
CA ALA A 98 -13.50 -20.65 -7.58
C ALA A 98 -14.69 -20.82 -8.53
N ASP A 99 -15.32 -19.73 -8.94
CA ASP A 99 -16.18 -19.73 -10.12
C ASP A 99 -15.31 -19.59 -11.37
N LYS A 100 -15.08 -20.74 -12.00
CA LYS A 100 -14.67 -20.82 -13.39
C LYS A 100 -15.90 -20.51 -14.24
N ASP A 101 -15.93 -19.34 -14.88
CA ASP A 101 -16.43 -19.31 -16.24
C ASP A 101 -15.85 -18.18 -17.10
N ASN A 102 -15.66 -18.55 -18.36
CA ASN A 102 -14.79 -17.96 -19.35
C ASN A 102 -15.58 -16.99 -20.26
N CYS A 103 -14.91 -15.94 -20.75
CA CYS A 103 -14.90 -15.45 -22.14
C CYS A 103 -14.96 -13.92 -22.33
N SER A 104 -14.10 -13.49 -23.27
CA SER A 104 -14.24 -12.40 -24.25
C SER A 104 -13.49 -11.08 -23.97
N ASP A 105 -12.32 -11.04 -24.61
CA ASP A 105 -11.82 -10.02 -25.54
C ASP A 105 -11.26 -8.67 -25.02
N ASN A 106 -9.93 -8.61 -25.17
CA ASN A 106 -9.03 -7.46 -25.26
C ASN A 106 -9.62 -6.21 -25.92
N ASP A 107 -9.47 -5.06 -25.24
CA ASP A 107 -8.70 -3.93 -25.77
C ASP A 107 -8.63 -2.80 -24.72
N GLY A 108 -7.49 -2.67 -24.05
CA GLY A 108 -7.28 -1.64 -23.04
C GLY A 108 -5.90 -1.70 -22.39
N GLU A 109 -4.86 -2.05 -23.15
CA GLU A 109 -3.48 -2.02 -22.66
C GLU A 109 -3.08 -0.59 -22.24
N LYS A 110 -2.49 -0.50 -21.03
CA LYS A 110 -1.45 0.46 -20.56
C LYS A 110 -1.68 1.12 -19.20
N GLU A 111 -2.18 0.40 -18.19
CA GLU A 111 -1.97 0.83 -16.78
C GLU A 111 -1.59 -0.31 -15.80
N GLU A 112 -1.56 -1.57 -16.25
CA GLU A 112 -1.37 -2.75 -15.38
C GLU A 112 0.09 -3.25 -15.27
N GLU A 113 1.05 -2.62 -15.93
CA GLU A 113 2.44 -3.11 -15.94
C GLU A 113 3.24 -2.69 -14.69
N VAL A 114 2.88 -1.56 -14.04
CA VAL A 114 3.65 -1.00 -12.93
C VAL A 114 3.40 -1.73 -11.60
N LEU A 115 2.17 -2.24 -11.40
CA LEU A 115 1.82 -2.98 -10.18
C LEU A 115 2.39 -4.40 -10.18
N SER A 116 2.47 -5.04 -11.34
CA SER A 116 3.03 -6.40 -11.49
C SER A 116 4.52 -6.46 -11.12
N THR A 117 5.30 -5.45 -11.49
CA THR A 117 6.74 -5.41 -11.14
C THR A 117 6.96 -5.26 -9.62
N ALA A 118 6.15 -4.44 -8.93
CA ALA A 118 6.28 -4.25 -7.49
C ALA A 118 5.95 -5.52 -6.68
N PHE A 119 4.95 -6.30 -7.12
CA PHE A 119 4.59 -7.57 -6.48
C PHE A 119 5.60 -8.70 -6.75
N ASN A 120 6.26 -8.70 -7.90
CA ASN A 120 7.24 -9.74 -8.25
C ASN A 120 8.56 -9.64 -7.49
N VAL A 121 8.92 -8.47 -6.93
CA VAL A 121 10.14 -8.32 -6.12
C VAL A 121 10.00 -8.99 -4.74
N LEU A 122 8.79 -9.00 -4.16
CA LEU A 122 8.54 -9.64 -2.85
C LEU A 122 8.56 -11.17 -2.91
N LYS A 123 8.35 -11.77 -4.09
CA LYS A 123 8.26 -13.22 -4.25
C LYS A 123 9.62 -13.91 -4.40
N ILE A 124 10.70 -13.17 -4.62
CA ILE A 124 12.03 -13.73 -4.93
C ILE A 124 12.84 -14.01 -3.66
N THR A 125 12.44 -13.50 -2.50
CA THR A 125 13.21 -13.67 -1.25
C THR A 125 12.83 -14.88 -0.40
N GLU A 126 11.81 -15.66 -0.77
CA GLU A 126 11.39 -16.84 0.02
C GLU A 126 12.09 -18.16 -0.39
N ASP A 127 12.90 -18.18 -1.46
CA ASP A 127 13.39 -19.44 -2.06
C ASP A 127 14.90 -19.72 -1.90
N LYS A 128 15.58 -19.14 -0.91
CA LYS A 128 17.00 -19.45 -0.64
C LYS A 128 17.31 -19.67 0.84
N SER A 129 16.73 -20.72 1.41
CA SER A 129 17.30 -21.37 2.59
C SER A 129 17.20 -22.88 2.42
N ASP A 130 18.17 -23.49 1.72
CA ASP A 130 18.52 -24.90 1.88
C ASP A 130 19.77 -25.22 1.03
N TYR A 131 20.95 -25.15 1.66
CA TYR A 131 21.98 -26.20 1.65
C TYR A 131 23.25 -25.70 2.38
N ILE A 132 23.43 -26.13 3.63
CA ILE A 132 24.74 -26.21 4.28
C ILE A 132 25.19 -27.66 4.06
N GLY A 133 26.09 -27.87 3.12
CA GLY A 133 26.83 -29.11 2.97
C GLY A 133 28.24 -28.90 3.48
N ASP A 134 28.45 -29.25 4.75
CA ASP A 134 29.78 -29.44 5.31
C ASP A 134 30.38 -30.73 4.73
N GLU A 135 31.45 -30.63 3.95
CA GLU A 135 32.40 -31.73 3.77
C GLU A 135 33.77 -31.21 4.21
N GLU A 136 34.10 -31.52 5.47
CA GLU A 136 35.47 -31.48 5.99
C GLU A 136 36.28 -32.68 5.45
N CYS A 137 37.57 -32.40 5.28
CA CYS A 137 38.74 -33.22 4.94
C CYS A 137 38.68 -34.76 5.06
#